data_AF-A0A3D2Z2W6-F1
#
_entry.id   AF-A0A3D2Z2W6-F1
#
_cell.length_a   1.000
_cell.length_b   1.000
_cell.length_c   1.000
_cell.angle_alpha   90.00
_cell.angle_beta   90.00
_cell.angle_gamma   90.00
#
_symmetry.space_group_name_H-M   'P 1'
#
loop_
_entity.id
_entity.type
_entity.pdbx_description
1 polymer ?
#
loop_
_entity_poly.entity_id
_entity_poly.type
_entity_poly.pdbx_seq_one_letter_code
_entity_poly.pdbx_strand_id
1 'polypeptide(L)'
;MTVISRLDPALIDLYACVRHGVASTAAVSPPRKGAVKGRYGADGTTGVMGEPQEFFVTAEQRAEKLDALGVPSLQEILEKDGGEKVAEVEIFTALQRIAPEFDGLLRILVEHKELVVGDDGDRSALMTALMRSPGLLDLAMAAIERKDPELRQLSERQPPYDTVQPRKQGTNLTIEDSFVDDLRRLTPEQYSARLHSGDGADRTRAEADIHSLIYLLLRLLEASPFRHKVRLLAANRVLRDCNSEIESIYQVGGVLPDSRAKAEQLLQQKLLPVIVDASPEEELAVRRRIQGLLMSMEQKQAADTDEVLDDLETMLDHADGEEAAVLDEEPELSPVVASMVG
;
A
#
# COMPACT_ATOMS: atom_id res chain seq x y z
N MET A 1 2.33 -2.79 -44.99
CA MET A 1 2.18 -3.90 -44.01
C MET A 1 2.36 -3.29 -42.63
N THR A 2 1.31 -3.23 -41.83
CA THR A 2 1.31 -2.60 -40.51
C THR A 2 1.78 -3.61 -39.46
N VAL A 3 3.00 -3.45 -38.96
CA VAL A 3 3.50 -4.22 -37.81
C VAL A 3 3.01 -3.53 -36.55
N ILE A 4 1.97 -4.08 -35.95
CA ILE A 4 1.47 -3.67 -34.64
C ILE A 4 2.37 -4.36 -33.61
N SER A 5 3.33 -3.65 -33.03
CA SER A 5 4.05 -4.12 -31.85
C SER A 5 3.09 -4.12 -30.67
N ARG A 6 2.57 -5.30 -30.34
CA ARG A 6 1.73 -5.55 -29.17
C ARG A 6 2.63 -5.84 -27.97
N LEU A 7 3.01 -4.80 -27.23
CA LEU A 7 3.27 -4.98 -25.81
C LEU A 7 1.91 -5.08 -25.13
N ASP A 8 1.53 -6.31 -24.81
CA ASP A 8 0.34 -6.62 -24.01
C ASP A 8 0.56 -6.05 -22.59
N PRO A 9 -0.29 -5.13 -22.09
CA PRO A 9 -0.17 -4.63 -20.72
C PRO A 9 -0.40 -5.70 -19.63
N ALA A 10 -0.79 -6.92 -20.01
CA ALA A 10 -0.77 -8.09 -19.13
C ALA A 10 0.62 -8.75 -18.97
N LEU A 11 1.64 -8.35 -19.75
CA LEU A 11 3.00 -8.91 -19.74
C LEU A 11 4.03 -8.14 -18.91
N ILE A 12 3.62 -7.10 -18.15
CA ILE A 12 4.42 -6.70 -17.00
C ILE A 12 4.24 -7.78 -15.94
N ASP A 13 5.10 -8.80 -16.01
CA ASP A 13 5.10 -9.91 -15.09
C ASP A 13 5.52 -9.43 -13.68
N LEU A 14 4.52 -9.00 -12.90
CA LEU A 14 4.64 -8.67 -11.49
C LEU A 14 5.19 -9.86 -10.66
N TYR A 15 5.13 -11.10 -11.16
CA TYR A 15 5.75 -12.27 -10.50
C TYR A 15 7.27 -12.31 -10.70
N ALA A 16 7.81 -11.80 -11.82
CA ALA A 16 9.26 -11.78 -12.07
C ALA A 16 10.00 -10.81 -11.14
N CYS A 17 9.39 -9.67 -10.80
CA CYS A 17 9.97 -8.71 -9.85
C CYS A 17 9.97 -9.19 -8.38
N VAL A 18 9.27 -10.28 -8.06
CA VAL A 18 9.20 -10.83 -6.68
C VAL A 18 10.17 -12.01 -6.49
N ARG A 19 10.54 -12.75 -7.55
CA ARG A 19 11.46 -13.90 -7.43
C ARG A 19 12.95 -13.55 -7.42
N HIS A 20 13.37 -12.42 -8.00
CA HIS A 20 14.80 -12.06 -8.05
C HIS A 20 15.31 -11.29 -6.81
N GLY A 21 14.50 -11.11 -5.78
CA GLY A 21 14.92 -10.51 -4.49
C GLY A 21 15.70 -11.46 -3.56
N VAL A 22 15.92 -12.72 -3.94
CA VAL A 22 16.56 -13.73 -3.08
C VAL A 22 17.84 -14.25 -3.73
N ALA A 23 18.83 -13.39 -3.92
CA ALA A 23 20.22 -13.81 -4.18
C ALA A 23 21.21 -12.66 -3.94
N SER A 24 21.39 -12.24 -2.68
CA SER A 24 22.72 -11.79 -2.19
C SER A 24 22.67 -11.52 -0.68
N THR A 25 22.58 -12.58 0.13
CA THR A 25 23.07 -12.54 1.51
C THR A 25 24.36 -13.34 1.55
N ALA A 26 25.41 -12.81 0.91
CA ALA A 26 26.77 -13.27 1.13
C ALA A 26 27.30 -12.59 2.41
N ALA A 27 27.41 -13.40 3.45
CA ALA A 27 28.24 -13.30 4.66
C ALA A 27 28.96 -11.95 4.94
N VAL A 28 28.44 -11.22 5.93
CA VAL A 28 29.25 -10.30 6.75
C VAL A 28 29.23 -10.82 8.18
N SER A 29 30.36 -11.35 8.63
CA SER A 29 30.61 -11.80 10.00
C SER A 29 30.40 -10.66 11.01
N PRO A 30 29.89 -10.93 12.22
CA PRO A 30 29.76 -9.91 13.25
C PRO A 30 31.13 -9.60 13.88
N PRO A 31 31.45 -8.32 14.19
CA PRO A 31 32.64 -8.03 14.98
C PRO A 31 32.44 -8.42 16.45
N ARG A 32 33.54 -8.90 17.02
CA ARG A 32 33.68 -9.48 18.36
C ARG A 32 33.43 -8.49 19.49
N LYS A 33 32.94 -9.04 20.61
CA LYS A 33 32.91 -8.45 21.96
C LYS A 33 34.26 -7.82 22.33
N GLY A 34 34.24 -6.53 22.66
CA GLY A 34 35.31 -5.81 23.32
C GLY A 34 34.75 -4.98 24.47
N ALA A 35 35.07 -5.37 25.70
CA ALA A 35 34.74 -4.65 26.92
C ALA A 35 35.51 -3.33 26.98
N VAL A 36 34.83 -2.23 27.31
CA VAL A 36 35.49 -1.01 27.80
C VAL A 36 34.81 -0.53 29.07
N LYS A 37 35.62 -0.51 30.11
CA LYS A 37 35.40 -0.03 31.48
C LYS A 37 35.81 1.45 31.54
N GLY A 38 35.05 2.29 32.24
CA GLY A 38 35.50 3.64 32.68
C GLY A 38 34.30 4.58 32.79
N ARG A 39 33.78 4.88 34.00
CA ARG A 39 34.28 5.73 35.10
C ARG A 39 33.47 7.03 35.17
N TYR A 40 32.69 7.11 36.25
CA TYR A 40 32.11 8.26 36.95
C TYR A 40 32.58 9.66 36.54
N GLY A 41 31.60 10.52 36.25
CA GLY A 41 31.63 11.95 36.52
C GLY A 41 30.27 12.33 37.10
N ALA A 42 30.28 12.68 38.38
CA ALA A 42 29.14 13.22 39.12
C ALA A 42 28.98 14.70 38.75
N ASP A 43 27.76 15.14 38.48
CA ASP A 43 27.26 16.41 38.99
C ASP A 43 25.73 16.44 38.93
N GLY A 44 25.16 16.74 40.08
CA GLY A 44 23.73 16.66 40.34
C GLY A 44 22.95 17.83 39.78
N THR A 45 21.74 17.52 39.33
CA THR A 45 20.55 18.36 39.54
C THR A 45 19.36 17.42 39.55
N THR A 46 18.79 17.24 40.74
CA THR A 46 17.59 16.43 41.00
C THR A 46 16.36 17.14 40.43
N GLY A 47 16.00 16.81 39.20
CA GLY A 47 14.65 17.03 38.69
C GLY A 47 13.77 15.86 39.14
N VAL A 48 12.83 16.15 40.05
CA VAL A 48 11.77 15.23 40.46
C VAL A 48 10.95 14.90 39.21
N MET A 49 11.21 13.75 38.58
CA MET A 49 10.27 13.18 37.61
C MET A 49 9.11 12.62 38.41
N GLY A 50 7.98 13.34 38.36
CA GLY A 50 6.70 12.84 38.83
C GLY A 50 6.40 11.51 38.16
N GLU A 51 5.92 10.58 38.98
CA GLU A 51 5.32 9.34 38.51
C GLU A 51 4.27 9.65 37.42
N PRO A 52 4.19 8.86 36.33
CA PRO A 52 3.10 9.01 35.39
C PRO A 52 1.79 8.75 36.16
N GLN A 53 1.00 9.80 36.37
CA GLN A 53 -0.38 9.65 36.82
C GLN A 53 -1.11 8.87 35.72
N GLU A 54 -1.35 7.59 35.97
CA GLU A 54 -2.36 6.82 35.27
C GLU A 54 -3.71 7.52 35.51
N PHE A 55 -4.18 8.27 34.52
CA PHE A 55 -5.52 8.82 34.50
C PHE A 55 -6.51 7.66 34.32
N PHE A 56 -6.78 6.94 35.40
CA PHE A 56 -7.95 6.07 35.47
C PHE A 56 -9.20 6.95 35.44
N VAL A 57 -9.85 6.98 34.29
CA VAL A 57 -11.21 7.52 34.18
C VAL A 57 -12.09 6.57 35.00
N THR A 58 -12.71 7.09 36.06
CA THR A 58 -13.60 6.30 36.91
C THR A 58 -14.84 5.88 36.13
N ALA A 59 -15.49 4.77 36.50
CA ALA A 59 -16.73 4.32 35.87
C ALA A 59 -17.81 5.42 35.84
N GLU A 60 -17.83 6.27 36.87
CA GLU A 60 -18.73 7.43 36.98
C GLU A 60 -18.45 8.50 35.91
N GLN A 61 -17.18 8.77 35.59
CA GLN A 61 -16.79 9.71 34.53
C GLN A 61 -17.05 9.16 33.12
N ARG A 62 -17.06 7.82 32.95
CA ARG A 62 -17.48 7.17 31.70
C ARG A 62 -19.00 7.29 31.50
N ALA A 63 -19.78 7.10 32.56
CA ALA A 63 -21.24 7.24 32.53
C ALA A 63 -21.68 8.67 32.17
N GLU A 64 -21.01 9.69 32.69
CA GLU A 64 -21.32 11.10 32.40
C GLU A 64 -21.01 11.49 30.93
N LYS A 65 -19.98 10.89 30.33
CA LYS A 65 -19.67 11.06 28.89
C LYS A 65 -20.66 10.34 27.97
N LEU A 66 -21.25 9.23 28.43
CA LEU A 66 -22.25 8.46 27.66
C LEU A 66 -23.61 9.18 27.63
N ASP A 67 -23.98 9.88 28.70
CA ASP A 67 -25.18 10.73 28.72
C ASP A 67 -25.08 11.88 27.70
N ALA A 68 -23.88 12.45 27.52
CA ALA A 68 -23.62 13.48 26.52
C ALA A 68 -23.75 12.97 25.07
N LEU A 69 -23.70 11.64 24.85
CA LEU A 69 -23.84 11.00 23.54
C LEU A 69 -25.30 10.63 23.20
N GLY A 70 -26.26 10.93 24.08
CA GLY A 70 -27.69 10.83 23.78
C GLY A 70 -28.18 9.40 23.52
N VAL A 71 -27.67 8.41 24.27
CA VAL A 71 -28.10 7.01 24.19
C VAL A 71 -29.02 6.68 25.39
N PRO A 72 -30.34 6.87 25.28
CA PRO A 72 -31.27 6.79 26.42
C PRO A 72 -31.59 5.36 26.92
N SER A 73 -30.73 4.35 26.68
CA SER A 73 -30.97 2.96 27.12
C SER A 73 -29.76 2.22 27.71
N LEU A 74 -28.55 2.80 27.68
CA LEU A 74 -27.37 2.08 28.17
C LEU A 74 -27.30 2.05 29.71
N GLN A 75 -27.66 3.13 30.41
CA GLN A 75 -27.54 3.22 31.87
C GLN A 75 -28.29 2.14 32.67
N GLU A 76 -29.50 1.74 32.24
CA GLU A 76 -30.26 0.65 32.89
C GLU A 76 -29.66 -0.74 32.66
N ILE A 77 -28.88 -0.92 31.58
CA ILE A 77 -28.16 -2.17 31.27
C ILE A 77 -26.82 -2.17 32.04
N LEU A 78 -26.16 -1.01 32.11
CA LEU A 78 -24.89 -0.77 32.79
C LEU A 78 -24.95 -1.02 34.31
N GLU A 79 -26.10 -0.79 34.96
CA GLU A 79 -26.25 -1.02 36.41
C GLU A 79 -26.38 -2.50 36.82
N LYS A 80 -26.63 -3.41 35.85
CA LYS A 80 -26.82 -4.85 36.13
C LYS A 80 -25.62 -5.72 35.78
N ASP A 81 -24.77 -5.29 34.87
CA ASP A 81 -23.77 -6.12 34.23
C ASP A 81 -22.36 -5.75 34.71
N GLY A 82 -21.55 -6.75 35.10
CA GLY A 82 -20.19 -6.51 35.61
C GLY A 82 -19.35 -5.67 34.64
N GLY A 83 -18.48 -4.79 35.16
CA GLY A 83 -17.83 -3.70 34.40
C GLY A 83 -16.98 -4.07 33.18
N GLU A 84 -16.64 -5.35 32.97
CA GLU A 84 -15.99 -5.83 31.74
C GLU A 84 -17.00 -5.88 30.59
N LYS A 85 -18.15 -6.53 30.81
CA LYS A 85 -19.26 -6.68 29.84
C LYS A 85 -19.86 -5.38 29.36
N VAL A 86 -19.85 -4.40 30.24
CA VAL A 86 -20.17 -3.01 29.96
C VAL A 86 -19.27 -2.45 28.85
N ALA A 87 -17.96 -2.67 28.95
CA ALA A 87 -17.00 -2.19 27.98
C ALA A 87 -17.20 -2.85 26.61
N GLU A 88 -17.52 -4.15 26.54
CA GLU A 88 -17.79 -4.81 25.26
C GLU A 88 -19.02 -4.26 24.54
N VAL A 89 -20.08 -3.87 25.26
CA VAL A 89 -21.27 -3.25 24.65
C VAL A 89 -20.97 -1.83 24.15
N GLU A 90 -20.19 -1.06 24.92
CA GLU A 90 -19.72 0.26 24.49
C GLU A 90 -18.86 0.17 23.23
N ILE A 91 -17.91 -0.79 23.21
CA ILE A 91 -17.06 -1.07 22.06
C ILE A 91 -17.90 -1.52 20.86
N PHE A 92 -18.88 -2.40 21.05
CA PHE A 92 -19.80 -2.81 19.99
C PHE A 92 -20.47 -1.60 19.36
N THR A 93 -21.09 -0.76 20.20
CA THR A 93 -21.81 0.45 19.79
C THR A 93 -20.88 1.43 19.07
N ALA A 94 -19.65 1.57 19.54
CA ALA A 94 -18.61 2.38 18.89
C ALA A 94 -18.27 1.84 17.50
N LEU A 95 -18.03 0.52 17.36
CA LEU A 95 -17.78 -0.11 16.05
C LEU A 95 -18.95 0.08 15.06
N GLN A 96 -20.20 0.20 15.52
CA GLN A 96 -21.34 0.53 14.66
C GLN A 96 -21.25 1.94 14.04
N ARG A 97 -20.44 2.85 14.61
CA ARG A 97 -20.27 4.22 14.11
C ARG A 97 -19.27 4.33 12.96
N ILE A 98 -18.46 3.30 12.72
CA ILE A 98 -17.62 3.23 11.50
C ILE A 98 -18.54 3.40 10.30
N ALA A 99 -18.19 4.31 9.38
CA ALA A 99 -19.07 4.64 8.27
C ALA A 99 -19.46 3.40 7.43
N PRO A 100 -20.74 3.27 6.99
CA PRO A 100 -21.21 2.08 6.27
C PRO A 100 -20.48 1.78 4.96
N GLU A 101 -19.86 2.78 4.35
CA GLU A 101 -19.02 2.60 3.16
C GLU A 101 -17.84 1.63 3.39
N PHE A 102 -17.38 1.49 4.64
CA PHE A 102 -16.32 0.55 5.00
C PHE A 102 -16.81 -0.90 5.11
N ASP A 103 -18.11 -1.20 5.07
CA ASP A 103 -18.63 -2.56 5.27
C ASP A 103 -18.04 -3.56 4.28
N GLY A 104 -17.84 -3.15 3.03
CA GLY A 104 -17.16 -3.98 2.03
C GLY A 104 -15.72 -4.30 2.41
N LEU A 105 -14.99 -3.31 2.96
CA LEU A 105 -13.64 -3.51 3.46
C LEU A 105 -13.63 -4.41 4.69
N LEU A 106 -14.55 -4.21 5.65
CA LEU A 106 -14.66 -5.04 6.85
C LEU A 106 -14.89 -6.51 6.47
N ARG A 107 -15.78 -6.79 5.52
CA ARG A 107 -16.01 -8.16 5.01
C ARG A 107 -14.74 -8.76 4.42
N ILE A 108 -14.01 -8.03 3.58
CA ILE A 108 -12.74 -8.50 3.02
C ILE A 108 -11.69 -8.80 4.11
N LEU A 109 -11.63 -7.99 5.16
CA LEU A 109 -10.72 -8.25 6.30
C LEU A 109 -11.10 -9.52 7.06
N VAL A 110 -12.40 -9.77 7.26
CA VAL A 110 -12.91 -10.98 7.93
C VAL A 110 -12.71 -12.22 7.07
N GLU A 111 -13.08 -12.16 5.79
CA GLU A 111 -12.96 -13.27 4.82
C GLU A 111 -11.50 -13.74 4.70
N HIS A 112 -10.56 -12.78 4.71
CA HIS A 112 -9.13 -13.03 4.58
C HIS A 112 -8.34 -12.83 5.88
N LYS A 113 -8.99 -12.99 7.05
CA LYS A 113 -8.42 -12.71 8.38
C LYS A 113 -7.04 -13.33 8.64
N GLU A 114 -6.80 -14.55 8.16
CA GLU A 114 -5.51 -15.24 8.29
C GLU A 114 -4.39 -14.54 7.50
N LEU A 115 -4.70 -13.98 6.33
CA LEU A 115 -3.75 -13.25 5.49
C LEU A 115 -3.48 -11.83 6.01
N VAL A 116 -4.46 -11.23 6.69
CA VAL A 116 -4.32 -9.93 7.37
C VAL A 116 -3.38 -10.05 8.57
N VAL A 117 -3.50 -11.14 9.34
CA VAL A 117 -2.76 -11.32 10.60
C VAL A 117 -1.42 -12.00 10.42
N GLY A 118 -1.28 -12.96 9.49
CA GLY A 118 -0.01 -13.64 9.27
C GLY A 118 1.14 -12.64 9.07
N ASP A 119 2.35 -12.95 9.53
CA ASP A 119 3.52 -12.07 9.35
C ASP A 119 4.19 -12.37 8.00
N ASP A 120 4.37 -13.65 7.69
CA ASP A 120 4.97 -14.13 6.44
C ASP A 120 3.97 -14.99 5.67
N GLY A 121 3.69 -14.59 4.44
CA GLY A 121 2.72 -15.29 3.62
C GLY A 121 2.39 -14.55 2.33
N ASP A 122 2.04 -15.33 1.32
CA ASP A 122 1.51 -14.82 0.07
C ASP A 122 0.12 -14.19 0.32
N ARG A 123 0.04 -12.87 0.20
CA ARG A 123 -1.20 -12.10 0.35
C ARG A 123 -1.85 -11.78 -0.99
N SER A 124 -1.43 -12.44 -2.07
CA SER A 124 -1.90 -12.14 -3.43
C SER A 124 -3.42 -12.25 -3.57
N ALA A 125 -4.06 -13.23 -2.90
CA ALA A 125 -5.51 -13.37 -2.91
C ALA A 125 -6.21 -12.12 -2.31
N LEU A 126 -5.79 -11.69 -1.12
CA LEU A 126 -6.31 -10.50 -0.44
C LEU A 126 -6.03 -9.22 -1.25
N MET A 127 -4.83 -9.05 -1.80
CA MET A 127 -4.50 -7.91 -2.65
C MET A 127 -5.34 -7.89 -3.93
N THR A 128 -5.61 -9.05 -4.52
CA THR A 128 -6.47 -9.19 -5.69
C THR A 128 -7.92 -8.81 -5.35
N ALA A 129 -8.42 -9.22 -4.19
CA ALA A 129 -9.76 -8.85 -3.74
C ALA A 129 -9.90 -7.33 -3.56
N LEU A 130 -8.90 -6.67 -2.95
CA LEU A 130 -8.88 -5.20 -2.81
C LEU A 130 -8.82 -4.46 -4.15
N MET A 131 -8.15 -5.02 -5.17
CA MET A 131 -8.08 -4.40 -6.50
C MET A 131 -9.33 -4.63 -7.35
N ARG A 132 -9.94 -5.81 -7.26
CA ARG A 132 -11.09 -6.18 -8.10
C ARG A 132 -12.36 -5.44 -7.70
N SER A 133 -12.52 -5.17 -6.41
CA SER A 133 -13.69 -4.50 -5.88
C SER A 133 -13.54 -2.98 -6.02
N PRO A 134 -14.45 -2.30 -6.74
CA PRO A 134 -14.36 -0.86 -6.96
C PRO A 134 -14.29 -0.09 -5.63
N GLY A 135 -13.28 0.78 -5.49
CA GLY A 135 -13.14 1.68 -4.34
C GLY A 135 -12.64 1.05 -3.05
N LEU A 136 -12.49 -0.28 -2.93
CA LEU A 136 -12.03 -0.89 -1.67
C LEU A 136 -10.58 -0.53 -1.33
N LEU A 137 -9.69 -0.43 -2.32
CA LEU A 137 -8.34 0.06 -2.09
C LEU A 137 -8.33 1.51 -1.60
N ASP A 138 -9.21 2.34 -2.13
CA ASP A 138 -9.36 3.75 -1.70
C ASP A 138 -9.89 3.84 -0.27
N LEU A 139 -10.87 3.01 0.08
CA LEU A 139 -11.36 2.88 1.46
C LEU A 139 -10.28 2.34 2.40
N ALA A 140 -9.48 1.35 1.98
CA ALA A 140 -8.37 0.85 2.77
C ALA A 140 -7.31 1.95 3.03
N MET A 141 -7.00 2.77 2.01
CA MET A 141 -6.13 3.93 2.18
C MET A 141 -6.78 5.00 3.07
N ALA A 142 -8.08 5.27 2.93
CA ALA A 142 -8.80 6.21 3.78
C ALA A 142 -8.83 5.76 5.26
N ALA A 143 -8.94 4.45 5.51
CA ALA A 143 -8.80 3.87 6.83
C ALA A 143 -7.38 4.08 7.38
N ILE A 144 -6.34 3.77 6.60
CA ILE A 144 -4.93 3.98 6.96
C ILE A 144 -4.64 5.45 7.31
N GLU A 145 -5.23 6.38 6.55
CA GLU A 145 -5.16 7.82 6.77
C GLU A 145 -6.08 8.32 7.91
N ARG A 146 -6.82 7.41 8.55
CA ARG A 146 -7.74 7.70 9.67
C ARG A 146 -8.76 8.78 9.34
N LYS A 147 -9.29 8.75 8.11
CA LYS A 147 -10.31 9.70 7.65
C LYS A 147 -11.64 9.51 8.37
N ASP A 148 -12.01 8.27 8.66
CA ASP A 148 -13.16 7.94 9.50
C ASP A 148 -12.86 8.28 10.98
N PRO A 149 -13.75 9.03 11.67
CA PRO A 149 -13.54 9.43 13.06
C PRO A 149 -13.43 8.26 14.05
N GLU A 150 -14.18 7.18 13.84
CA GLU A 150 -14.20 6.03 14.73
C GLU A 150 -12.92 5.18 14.55
N LEU A 151 -12.50 4.97 13.30
CA LEU A 151 -11.21 4.34 13.00
C LEU A 151 -10.03 5.14 13.57
N ARG A 152 -10.14 6.48 13.62
CA ARG A 152 -9.15 7.34 14.27
C ARG A 152 -9.09 7.08 15.78
N GLN A 153 -10.24 7.10 16.47
CA GLN A 153 -10.33 6.81 17.90
C GLN A 153 -9.75 5.44 18.23
N LEU A 154 -10.08 4.42 17.42
CA LEU A 154 -9.53 3.07 17.55
C LEU A 154 -8.00 3.07 17.42
N SER A 155 -7.45 3.73 16.39
CA SER A 155 -6.01 3.76 16.15
C SER A 155 -5.23 4.48 17.25
N GLU A 156 -5.85 5.47 17.90
CA GLU A 156 -5.28 6.24 19.00
C GLU A 156 -5.56 5.60 20.37
N ARG A 157 -6.26 4.47 20.39
CA ARG A 157 -6.72 3.76 21.61
C ARG A 157 -7.46 4.67 22.58
N GLN A 158 -8.27 5.56 22.03
CA GLN A 158 -9.17 6.39 22.82
C GLN A 158 -10.35 5.55 23.34
N PRO A 159 -10.98 5.92 24.47
CA PRO A 159 -12.16 5.21 24.97
C PRO A 159 -13.25 5.10 23.89
N PRO A 160 -13.90 3.92 23.75
CA PRO A 160 -13.86 2.76 24.66
C PRO A 160 -12.72 1.74 24.37
N TYR A 161 -11.85 2.02 23.40
CA TYR A 161 -10.80 1.09 22.94
C TYR A 161 -9.56 1.05 23.84
N ASP A 162 -9.46 1.94 24.82
CA ASP A 162 -8.37 2.01 25.81
C ASP A 162 -8.26 0.71 26.62
N THR A 163 -9.37 0.01 26.80
CA THR A 163 -9.47 -1.24 27.56
C THR A 163 -9.09 -2.48 26.74
N VAL A 164 -9.01 -2.37 25.41
CA VAL A 164 -8.79 -3.51 24.54
C VAL A 164 -7.33 -3.95 24.62
N GLN A 165 -7.10 -5.14 25.19
CA GLN A 165 -5.75 -5.68 25.27
C GLN A 165 -5.24 -6.04 23.87
N PRO A 166 -3.97 -5.70 23.55
CA PRO A 166 -3.36 -6.11 22.29
C PRO A 166 -3.31 -7.64 22.23
N ARG A 167 -3.98 -8.23 21.24
CA ARG A 167 -3.91 -9.68 21.00
C ARG A 167 -2.49 -10.09 20.62
N LYS A 168 -2.02 -11.19 21.22
CA LYS A 168 -0.74 -11.82 20.86
C LYS A 168 -0.85 -12.48 19.48
N GLN A 169 0.23 -12.38 18.71
CA GLN A 169 0.39 -13.06 17.42
C GLN A 169 0.10 -14.58 17.56
N GLY A 170 -0.62 -15.15 16.59
CA GLY A 170 -0.94 -16.58 16.54
C GLY A 170 -2.24 -17.00 17.24
N THR A 171 -3.10 -16.06 17.59
CA THR A 171 -4.46 -16.38 18.07
C THR A 171 -5.38 -16.71 16.89
N ASN A 172 -6.01 -17.89 16.91
CA ASN A 172 -6.97 -18.29 15.88
C ASN A 172 -8.16 -17.34 15.87
N LEU A 173 -8.46 -16.75 14.70
CA LEU A 173 -9.55 -15.81 14.53
C LEU A 173 -10.84 -16.55 14.19
N THR A 174 -11.81 -16.54 15.09
CA THR A 174 -13.08 -17.25 14.91
C THR A 174 -14.16 -16.42 14.22
N ILE A 175 -13.91 -15.13 13.99
CA ILE A 175 -14.88 -14.20 13.39
C ILE A 175 -15.38 -14.67 12.03
N GLU A 176 -16.69 -14.63 11.84
CA GLU A 176 -17.38 -15.02 10.60
C GLU A 176 -17.88 -13.80 9.84
N ASP A 177 -18.03 -13.91 8.51
CA ASP A 177 -18.46 -12.80 7.65
C ASP A 177 -19.83 -12.23 8.04
N SER A 178 -20.70 -13.08 8.61
CA SER A 178 -22.01 -12.68 9.12
C SER A 178 -21.92 -11.66 10.27
N PHE A 179 -20.78 -11.58 10.95
CA PHE A 179 -20.59 -10.60 12.02
C PHE A 179 -20.69 -9.16 11.52
N VAL A 180 -20.26 -8.87 10.28
CA VAL A 180 -20.40 -7.52 9.72
C VAL A 180 -21.87 -7.14 9.53
N ASP A 181 -22.71 -8.10 9.17
CA ASP A 181 -24.16 -7.88 9.09
C ASP A 181 -24.79 -7.74 10.48
N ASP A 182 -24.35 -8.55 11.45
CA ASP A 182 -24.77 -8.46 12.84
C ASP A 182 -24.39 -7.10 13.46
N LEU A 183 -23.20 -6.59 13.15
CA LEU A 183 -22.75 -5.26 13.56
C LEU A 183 -23.70 -4.16 13.08
N ARG A 184 -24.35 -4.33 11.92
CA ARG A 184 -25.30 -3.34 11.40
C ARG A 184 -26.73 -3.56 11.87
N ARG A 185 -27.11 -4.80 12.18
CA ARG A 185 -28.50 -5.18 12.45
C ARG A 185 -28.83 -5.26 13.93
N LEU A 186 -27.90 -5.70 14.76
CA LEU A 186 -28.15 -5.90 16.18
C LEU A 186 -28.16 -4.57 16.92
N THR A 187 -29.14 -4.42 17.80
CA THR A 187 -29.15 -3.29 18.75
C THR A 187 -28.18 -3.59 19.91
N PRO A 188 -27.70 -2.57 20.63
CA PRO A 188 -26.85 -2.78 21.82
C PRO A 188 -27.49 -3.72 22.86
N GLU A 189 -28.82 -3.68 23.00
CA GLU A 189 -29.58 -4.55 23.91
C GLU A 189 -29.53 -6.01 23.44
N GLN A 190 -29.70 -6.25 22.14
CA GLN A 190 -29.63 -7.59 21.56
C GLN A 190 -28.24 -8.18 21.66
N TYR A 191 -27.22 -7.35 21.46
CA TYR A 191 -25.83 -7.76 21.63
C TYR A 191 -25.48 -8.03 23.10
N SER A 192 -25.92 -7.18 24.02
CA SER A 192 -25.78 -7.43 25.47
C SER A 192 -26.45 -8.75 25.87
N ALA A 193 -27.63 -9.06 25.32
CA ALA A 193 -28.29 -10.34 25.57
C ALA A 193 -27.43 -11.54 25.12
N ARG A 194 -26.65 -11.43 24.03
CA ARG A 194 -25.68 -12.47 23.62
C ARG A 194 -24.51 -12.59 24.60
N LEU A 195 -23.95 -11.47 25.08
CA LEU A 195 -22.90 -11.48 26.12
C LEU A 195 -23.38 -12.06 27.47
N HIS A 196 -24.69 -12.05 27.69
CA HIS A 196 -25.35 -12.62 28.88
C HIS A 196 -26.07 -13.93 28.60
N SER A 197 -25.86 -14.52 27.42
CA SER A 197 -26.46 -15.78 27.04
C SER A 197 -26.10 -16.87 28.06
N GLY A 198 -27.08 -17.72 28.38
CA GLY A 198 -26.85 -18.91 29.19
C GLY A 198 -25.98 -19.95 28.48
N ASP A 199 -25.85 -19.84 27.15
CA ASP A 199 -24.92 -20.63 26.36
C ASP A 199 -23.52 -19.99 26.40
N GLY A 200 -22.57 -20.70 27.01
CA GLY A 200 -21.19 -20.24 27.11
C GLY A 200 -20.51 -20.09 25.74
N ALA A 201 -20.90 -20.88 24.73
CA ALA A 201 -20.32 -20.79 23.40
C ALA A 201 -20.74 -19.49 22.69
N ASP A 202 -22.02 -19.11 22.82
CA ASP A 202 -22.57 -17.88 22.25
C ASP A 202 -21.93 -16.63 22.88
N ARG A 203 -21.79 -16.63 24.21
CA ARG A 203 -21.09 -15.56 24.94
C ARG A 203 -19.64 -15.39 24.49
N THR A 204 -18.87 -16.49 24.49
CA THR A 204 -17.46 -16.44 24.08
C THR A 204 -17.30 -16.05 22.62
N ARG A 205 -18.24 -16.45 21.75
CA ARG A 205 -18.23 -16.03 20.34
C ARG A 205 -18.45 -14.53 20.21
N ALA A 206 -19.45 -13.97 20.89
CA ALA A 206 -19.73 -12.53 20.86
C ALA A 206 -18.48 -11.72 21.26
N GLU A 207 -17.88 -12.03 22.41
CA GLU A 207 -16.63 -11.39 22.88
C GLU A 207 -15.50 -11.57 21.84
N ALA A 208 -15.31 -12.80 21.34
CA ALA A 208 -14.24 -13.11 20.40
C ALA A 208 -14.38 -12.36 19.07
N ASP A 209 -15.60 -12.14 18.58
CA ASP A 209 -15.86 -11.46 17.30
C ASP A 209 -15.47 -9.99 17.36
N ILE A 210 -15.87 -9.25 18.41
CA ILE A 210 -15.46 -7.85 18.60
C ILE A 210 -13.93 -7.72 18.64
N HIS A 211 -13.28 -8.52 19.48
CA HIS A 211 -11.83 -8.45 19.62
C HIS A 211 -11.11 -8.88 18.33
N SER A 212 -11.68 -9.81 17.58
CA SER A 212 -11.12 -10.21 16.28
C SER A 212 -11.25 -9.10 15.25
N LEU A 213 -12.39 -8.42 15.16
CA LEU A 213 -12.57 -7.30 14.24
C LEU A 213 -11.62 -6.15 14.57
N ILE A 214 -11.52 -5.77 15.85
CA ILE A 214 -10.59 -4.75 16.31
C ILE A 214 -9.16 -5.12 15.94
N TYR A 215 -8.77 -6.36 16.17
CA TYR A 215 -7.43 -6.81 15.84
C TYR A 215 -7.14 -6.73 14.33
N LEU A 216 -8.10 -7.12 13.48
CA LEU A 216 -7.99 -7.00 12.02
C LEU A 216 -7.85 -5.54 11.57
N LEU A 217 -8.66 -4.65 12.15
CA LEU A 217 -8.58 -3.21 11.89
C LEU A 217 -7.23 -2.64 12.31
N LEU A 218 -6.72 -2.99 13.49
CA LEU A 218 -5.40 -2.53 13.95
C LEU A 218 -4.28 -3.02 13.02
N ARG A 219 -4.37 -4.22 12.43
CA ARG A 219 -3.40 -4.64 11.40
C ARG A 219 -3.46 -3.77 10.14
N LEU A 220 -4.57 -3.15 9.82
CA LEU A 220 -4.64 -2.17 8.73
C LEU A 220 -4.14 -0.78 9.16
N LEU A 221 -4.47 -0.35 10.38
CA LEU A 221 -4.23 1.02 10.86
C LEU A 221 -2.81 1.25 11.39
N GLU A 222 -2.22 0.27 12.05
CA GLU A 222 -0.87 0.32 12.63
C GLU A 222 0.19 -0.19 11.66
N ALA A 223 1.46 0.15 11.90
CA ALA A 223 2.59 -0.34 11.10
C ALA A 223 2.63 -1.88 11.13
N SER A 224 2.26 -2.49 10.02
CA SER A 224 2.16 -3.95 9.87
C SER A 224 2.57 -4.38 8.47
N PRO A 225 2.94 -5.66 8.27
CA PRO A 225 3.19 -6.20 6.94
C PRO A 225 2.00 -6.07 6.00
N PHE A 226 0.78 -6.17 6.53
CA PHE A 226 -0.45 -6.02 5.74
C PHE A 226 -0.65 -4.57 5.28
N ARG A 227 -0.57 -3.60 6.19
CA ARG A 227 -0.63 -2.15 5.87
C ARG A 227 0.42 -1.77 4.83
N HIS A 228 1.64 -2.28 4.99
CA HIS A 228 2.73 -2.07 4.04
C HIS A 228 2.38 -2.57 2.63
N LYS A 229 1.77 -3.75 2.51
CA LYS A 229 1.31 -4.30 1.22
C LYS A 229 0.18 -3.48 0.61
N VAL A 230 -0.78 -3.01 1.40
CA VAL A 230 -1.86 -2.14 0.92
C VAL A 230 -1.31 -0.83 0.37
N ARG A 231 -0.37 -0.17 1.09
CA ARG A 231 0.29 1.05 0.59
C ARG A 231 1.06 0.81 -0.70
N LEU A 232 1.83 -0.28 -0.78
CA LEU A 232 2.54 -0.64 -2.01
C LEU A 232 1.58 -0.90 -3.17
N LEU A 233 0.43 -1.51 -2.92
CA LEU A 233 -0.60 -1.73 -3.93
C LEU A 233 -1.15 -0.39 -4.46
N ALA A 234 -1.45 0.54 -3.56
CA ALA A 234 -1.88 1.90 -3.90
C ALA A 234 -0.81 2.65 -4.69
N ALA A 235 0.46 2.57 -4.26
CA ALA A 235 1.58 3.18 -4.97
C ALA A 235 1.73 2.61 -6.39
N ASN A 236 1.67 1.28 -6.53
CA ASN A 236 1.75 0.64 -7.85
C ASN A 236 0.61 1.06 -8.78
N ARG A 237 -0.61 1.25 -8.24
CA ARG A 237 -1.73 1.79 -9.02
C ARG A 237 -1.38 3.18 -9.55
N VAL A 238 -0.94 4.11 -8.69
CA VAL A 238 -0.55 5.47 -9.09
C VAL A 238 0.59 5.45 -10.12
N LEU A 239 1.62 4.64 -9.91
CA LEU A 239 2.75 4.50 -10.83
C LEU A 239 2.31 4.04 -12.22
N ARG A 240 1.42 3.05 -12.29
CA ARG A 240 0.85 2.56 -13.54
C ARG A 240 0.03 3.65 -14.24
N ASP A 241 -0.78 4.38 -13.48
CA ASP A 241 -1.65 5.42 -14.03
C ASP A 241 -0.81 6.60 -14.58
N CYS A 242 0.33 6.90 -13.97
CA CYS A 242 1.28 7.92 -14.43
C CYS A 242 2.22 7.44 -15.56
N ASN A 243 2.21 6.17 -15.96
CA ASN A 243 3.19 5.61 -16.89
C ASN A 243 3.22 6.36 -18.23
N SER A 244 2.03 6.68 -18.78
CA SER A 244 1.92 7.42 -20.05
C SER A 244 2.44 8.87 -19.96
N GLU A 245 2.19 9.56 -18.84
CA GLU A 245 2.72 10.92 -18.61
C GLU A 245 4.25 10.90 -18.51
N ILE A 246 4.82 9.88 -17.87
CA ILE A 246 6.27 9.71 -17.74
C ILE A 246 6.88 9.38 -19.11
N GLU A 247 6.30 8.45 -19.86
CA GLU A 247 6.76 8.15 -21.23
C GLU A 247 6.78 9.41 -22.09
N SER A 248 5.75 10.26 -22.02
CA SER A 248 5.72 11.54 -22.73
C SER A 248 6.85 12.48 -22.29
N ILE A 249 7.20 12.52 -20.99
CA ILE A 249 8.32 13.33 -20.50
C ILE A 249 9.64 12.86 -21.11
N TYR A 250 9.86 11.54 -21.21
CA TYR A 250 11.09 10.98 -21.77
C TYR A 250 11.15 11.11 -23.31
N GLN A 251 10.01 11.04 -24.01
CA GLN A 251 9.94 11.24 -25.46
C GLN A 251 10.19 12.71 -25.87
N VAL A 252 9.64 13.67 -25.13
CA VAL A 252 9.76 15.11 -25.44
C VAL A 252 11.02 15.71 -24.83
N GLY A 253 11.45 15.21 -23.68
CA GLY A 253 12.57 15.73 -22.93
C GLY A 253 13.89 15.32 -23.59
N GLY A 254 14.58 16.30 -24.17
CA GLY A 254 15.82 16.06 -24.92
C GLY A 254 16.94 15.43 -24.07
N VAL A 255 17.27 16.02 -22.92
CA VAL A 255 18.42 15.58 -22.10
C VAL A 255 17.94 14.68 -20.96
N LEU A 256 18.50 13.47 -20.88
CA LEU A 256 18.09 12.41 -19.94
C LEU A 256 18.02 12.87 -18.46
N PRO A 257 19.03 13.57 -17.89
CA PRO A 257 18.94 14.17 -16.55
C PRO A 257 17.71 15.07 -16.32
N ASP A 258 17.34 15.90 -17.30
CA ASP A 258 16.21 16.83 -17.17
C ASP A 258 14.88 16.08 -17.23
N SER A 259 14.76 15.09 -18.11
CA SER A 259 13.60 14.20 -18.22
C SER A 259 13.39 13.42 -16.92
N ARG A 260 14.47 12.86 -16.36
CA ARG A 260 14.44 12.17 -15.07
C ARG A 260 13.98 13.07 -13.95
N ALA A 261 14.54 14.28 -13.82
CA ALA A 261 14.17 15.21 -12.76
C ALA A 261 12.68 15.62 -12.83
N LYS A 262 12.16 15.88 -14.04
CA LYS A 262 10.74 16.18 -14.26
C LYS A 262 9.83 15.00 -13.91
N ALA A 263 10.18 13.80 -14.34
CA ALA A 263 9.42 12.59 -14.04
C ALA A 263 9.42 12.29 -12.54
N GLU A 264 10.56 12.45 -11.87
CA GLU A 264 10.68 12.27 -10.42
C GLU A 264 9.82 13.31 -9.67
N GLN A 265 9.85 14.58 -10.07
CA GLN A 265 9.00 15.62 -9.47
C GLN A 265 7.50 15.31 -9.62
N LEU A 266 7.08 14.88 -10.82
CA LEU A 266 5.69 14.46 -11.07
C LEU A 266 5.30 13.30 -10.14
N LEU A 267 6.13 12.26 -10.07
CA LEU A 267 5.89 11.08 -9.25
C LEU A 267 5.82 11.43 -7.76
N GLN A 268 6.73 12.28 -7.26
CA GLN A 268 6.71 12.74 -5.88
C GLN A 268 5.40 13.47 -5.55
N GLN A 269 4.91 14.32 -6.45
CA GLN A 269 3.63 15.02 -6.27
C GLN A 269 2.45 14.04 -6.24
N LYS A 270 2.40 13.09 -7.18
CA LYS A 270 1.29 12.14 -7.32
C LYS A 270 1.25 11.09 -6.21
N LEU A 271 2.41 10.67 -5.71
CA LEU A 271 2.54 9.69 -4.63
C LEU A 271 2.48 10.30 -3.24
N LEU A 272 2.50 11.64 -3.12
CA LEU A 272 2.42 12.32 -1.83
C LEU A 272 1.27 11.77 -0.94
N PRO A 273 0.03 11.59 -1.43
CA PRO A 273 -1.04 11.04 -0.60
C PRO A 273 -0.75 9.63 -0.09
N VAL A 274 -0.06 8.81 -0.88
CA VAL A 274 0.27 7.41 -0.53
C VAL A 274 1.39 7.31 0.50
N ILE A 275 2.27 8.33 0.59
CA ILE A 275 3.40 8.33 1.54
C ILE A 275 3.12 9.13 2.82
N VAL A 276 2.03 9.90 2.88
CA VAL A 276 1.63 10.60 4.12
C VAL A 276 1.41 9.55 5.23
N ASP A 277 2.03 9.81 6.38
CA ASP A 277 2.06 8.93 7.55
C ASP A 277 2.56 7.50 7.29
N ALA A 278 3.33 7.30 6.20
CA ALA A 278 3.98 6.04 5.93
C ALA A 278 5.12 5.79 6.93
N SER A 279 5.33 4.52 7.27
CA SER A 279 6.53 4.14 8.02
C SER A 279 7.78 4.30 7.15
N PRO A 280 8.99 4.42 7.74
CA PRO A 280 10.23 4.51 6.96
C PRO A 280 10.43 3.34 5.98
N GLU A 281 9.97 2.14 6.36
CA GLU A 281 10.02 0.95 5.51
C GLU A 281 9.05 1.04 4.32
N GLU A 282 7.84 1.54 4.55
CA GLU A 282 6.83 1.80 3.51
C GLU A 282 7.34 2.85 2.52
N GLU A 283 7.85 3.98 3.03
CA GLU A 283 8.39 5.07 2.21
C GLU A 283 9.57 4.59 1.36
N LEU A 284 10.51 3.84 1.96
CA LEU A 284 11.64 3.25 1.25
C LEU A 284 11.19 2.30 0.13
N ALA A 285 10.18 1.47 0.40
CA ALA A 285 9.68 0.54 -0.59
C ALA A 285 8.99 1.27 -1.77
N VAL A 286 8.23 2.33 -1.52
CA VAL A 286 7.66 3.19 -2.57
C VAL A 286 8.76 3.87 -3.37
N ARG A 287 9.79 4.43 -2.71
CA ARG A 287 10.94 5.05 -3.40
C ARG A 287 11.69 4.08 -4.30
N ARG A 288 11.86 2.83 -3.87
CA ARG A 288 12.47 1.78 -4.72
C ARG A 288 11.62 1.50 -5.97
N ARG A 289 10.28 1.54 -5.86
CA ARG A 289 9.38 1.39 -7.01
C ARG A 289 9.48 2.56 -7.98
N ILE A 290 9.55 3.79 -7.47
CA ILE A 290 9.82 4.99 -8.28
C ILE A 290 11.14 4.83 -9.05
N GLN A 291 12.23 4.49 -8.35
CA GLN A 291 13.54 4.32 -8.99
C GLN A 291 13.54 3.24 -10.07
N GLY A 292 12.88 2.11 -9.81
CA GLY A 292 12.74 1.03 -10.80
C GLY A 292 11.99 1.47 -12.05
N LEU A 293 10.90 2.24 -11.89
CA LEU A 293 10.15 2.77 -13.03
C LEU A 293 11.00 3.74 -13.87
N LEU A 294 11.68 4.69 -13.22
CA LEU A 294 12.54 5.66 -13.92
C LEU A 294 13.68 4.97 -14.67
N MET A 295 14.34 4.00 -14.04
CA MET A 295 15.39 3.20 -14.72
C MET A 295 14.84 2.43 -15.91
N SER A 296 13.63 1.86 -15.81
CA SER A 296 12.99 1.18 -16.94
C SER A 296 12.69 2.13 -18.11
N MET A 297 12.33 3.39 -17.82
CA MET A 297 12.09 4.41 -18.85
C MET A 297 13.39 4.86 -19.52
N GLU A 298 14.46 5.00 -18.74
CA GLU A 298 15.79 5.34 -19.25
C GLU A 298 16.34 4.24 -20.17
N GLN A 299 16.15 2.97 -19.79
CA GLN A 299 16.54 1.83 -20.62
C GLN A 299 15.73 1.76 -21.92
N LYS A 300 14.42 2.02 -21.85
CA LYS A 300 13.55 2.06 -23.04
C LYS A 300 13.99 3.17 -24.01
N GLN A 301 14.26 4.37 -23.50
CA GLN A 301 14.74 5.48 -24.34
C GLN A 301 16.10 5.18 -24.98
N ALA A 302 17.02 4.54 -24.24
CA ALA A 302 18.32 4.15 -24.78
C ALA A 302 18.15 3.14 -25.94
N ALA A 303 17.32 2.11 -25.75
CA ALA A 303 17.03 1.13 -26.80
C ALA A 303 16.37 1.77 -28.04
N ASP A 304 15.38 2.65 -27.85
CA ASP A 304 14.72 3.36 -28.95
C ASP A 304 15.71 4.25 -29.72
N THR A 305 16.73 4.80 -29.04
CA THR A 305 17.77 5.63 -29.68
C THR A 305 18.75 4.76 -30.48
N ASP A 306 19.14 3.60 -29.94
CA ASP A 306 20.02 2.66 -30.63
C ASP A 306 19.37 2.10 -31.90
N GLU A 307 18.07 1.72 -31.84
CA GLU A 307 17.32 1.27 -33.03
C GLU A 307 17.28 2.34 -34.14
N VAL A 308 17.09 3.61 -33.78
CA VAL A 308 17.08 4.71 -34.77
C VAL A 308 18.47 4.93 -35.39
N LEU A 309 19.54 4.73 -34.61
CA LEU A 309 20.90 4.83 -35.13
C LEU A 309 21.24 3.68 -36.08
N ASP A 310 20.85 2.45 -35.73
CA ASP A 310 21.03 1.27 -36.60
C ASP A 310 20.25 1.41 -37.92
N ASP A 311 19.02 1.93 -37.87
CA ASP A 311 18.20 2.22 -39.05
C ASP A 311 18.85 3.32 -39.93
N LEU A 312 19.43 4.36 -39.31
CA LEU A 312 20.14 5.41 -40.04
C LEU A 312 21.44 4.91 -40.69
N GLU A 313 22.20 4.06 -40.00
CA GLU A 313 23.43 3.45 -40.52
C GLU A 313 23.12 2.54 -41.71
N THR A 314 22.09 1.68 -41.60
CA THR A 314 21.64 0.86 -42.72
C THR A 314 21.13 1.69 -43.90
N MET A 315 20.42 2.80 -43.67
CA MET A 315 20.01 3.70 -44.74
C MET A 315 21.20 4.39 -45.44
N LEU A 316 22.24 4.76 -44.70
CA LEU A 316 23.46 5.36 -45.25
C LEU A 316 24.27 4.35 -46.07
N ASP A 317 24.42 3.11 -45.59
CA ASP A 317 25.09 2.03 -46.31
C ASP A 317 24.39 1.66 -47.63
N HIS A 318 23.07 1.83 -47.72
CA HIS A 318 22.32 1.62 -48.97
C HIS A 318 22.42 2.82 -49.94
N ALA A 319 22.69 4.03 -49.45
CA ALA A 319 22.86 5.21 -50.29
C ALA A 319 24.24 5.24 -50.99
N ASP A 320 25.29 4.76 -50.33
CA ASP A 320 26.65 4.68 -50.90
C ASP A 320 26.83 3.51 -51.89
N GLY A 321 25.86 2.58 -51.97
CA GLY A 321 25.86 1.43 -52.89
C GLY A 321 25.28 1.70 -54.28
N GLU A 322 24.55 2.80 -54.51
CA GLU A 322 23.92 3.11 -55.80
C GLU A 322 24.72 4.10 -56.68
N GLU A 323 25.77 4.75 -56.17
CA GLU A 323 26.55 5.74 -56.93
C GLU A 323 27.77 5.14 -57.68
N ALA A 324 27.98 3.82 -57.62
CA ALA A 324 29.12 3.14 -58.26
C ALA A 324 28.83 2.44 -59.60
N ALA A 325 27.64 2.62 -60.19
CA ALA A 325 27.21 1.89 -61.40
C ALA A 325 26.93 2.75 -62.64
N VAL A 326 27.34 4.04 -62.68
CA VAL A 326 27.13 4.91 -63.86
C VAL A 326 28.40 5.68 -64.24
N LEU A 327 29.47 4.97 -64.59
CA LEU A 327 30.59 5.53 -65.35
C LEU A 327 31.18 4.45 -66.27
N ASP A 328 30.44 4.04 -67.29
CA ASP A 328 30.99 3.37 -68.49
C ASP A 328 29.95 3.41 -69.63
N GLU A 329 29.73 4.59 -70.21
CA GLU A 329 29.20 4.70 -71.58
C GLU A 329 30.07 5.71 -72.35
N GLU A 330 31.08 5.18 -73.04
CA GLU A 330 31.83 5.89 -74.07
C GLU A 330 30.90 6.29 -75.24
N PRO A 331 30.91 7.54 -75.72
CA PRO A 331 30.20 7.89 -76.95
C PRO A 331 31.04 7.48 -78.17
N GLU A 332 30.61 6.42 -78.88
CA GLU A 332 31.13 6.09 -80.20
C GLU A 332 30.81 7.22 -81.21
N LEU A 333 31.85 7.98 -81.58
CA LEU A 333 31.83 8.93 -82.69
C LEU A 333 31.93 8.17 -84.03
N SER A 334 30.81 8.09 -84.76
CA SER A 334 30.78 7.67 -86.16
C SER A 334 31.44 8.73 -87.08
N PRO A 335 32.36 8.35 -87.99
CA PRO A 335 32.92 9.26 -88.98
C PRO A 335 31.96 9.44 -90.17
N VAL A 336 31.46 10.67 -90.36
CA VAL A 336 30.78 11.10 -91.58
C VAL A 336 31.81 11.24 -92.71
N VAL A 337 31.72 10.33 -93.69
CA VAL A 337 32.47 10.41 -94.95
C VAL A 337 31.79 11.41 -95.87
N ALA A 338 32.57 12.40 -96.33
CA ALA A 338 32.21 13.32 -97.38
C ALA A 338 32.33 12.67 -98.78
N SER A 339 31.29 12.83 -99.60
CA SER A 339 31.35 12.81 -101.07
C SER A 339 30.16 13.63 -101.58
N MET A 340 30.38 14.89 -102.00
CA MET A 340 30.40 15.33 -103.40
C MET A 340 29.29 14.73 -104.29
N VAL A 341 28.37 15.58 -104.77
CA VAL A 341 28.08 15.89 -106.20
C VAL A 341 27.09 17.07 -106.24
N GLY A 342 27.39 18.12 -107.03
CA GLY A 342 26.48 19.21 -107.39
C GLY A 342 27.19 20.53 -107.58
#